data_AF-A0A9E4ERZ6-F1
#
_entry.id   AF-A0A9E4ERZ6-F1
#
_cell.length_a   1.000
_cell.length_b   1.000
_cell.length_c   1.000
_cell.angle_alpha   90.00
_cell.angle_beta   90.00
_cell.angle_gamma   90.00
#
_symmetry.space_group_name_H-M   'P 1'
#
loop_
_entity.id
_entity.type
_entity.pdbx_description
1 polymer ?
#
loop_
_entity_poly.entity_id
_entity_poly.type
_entity_poly.pdbx_seq_one_letter_code
_entity_poly.pdbx_strand_id
1 'polypeptide(L)'
;MAYRVIARKWRPNVFQDVVAQDHIVQTLQNAIRSDRVVQAYLFCGPRGTGKTTMARLLAKAFNCEQGPTPEPCGNCAFCTAIADNKSLDVLEIDGASNRGIDEIRQLREEVGFAASKGKRKVYIIDEVHMLTAEAFNALLKTLEEPPPHVVFVLATTEPHRMPETILSRCQRYNFRRISTESIVGQLRKILDAEEIESEDEALFLLARKADGALRDAENLLDQAIAYTDGSVSAHAVRELLGVIPADTFFELTQAMLDSDTATALRTVGLVLDGGGDAGEFTQGLLEHVRNLLVACVSDGLAGNDLSEADQARYLETGARFNEEDLLRMLQAISDLEARLGRVSNPRFWLELTVLKMVKMAPSESVMEVMARLDRLEGLLRKGATSGPRQPEPETSAAPNREPAPAAPPRPAGGASSRDVANTAKHAVDDAPVRPPAEPRGTTEPSPTGRLTFEDVQEKWPDLVAHVRAQKLGLGTFLAEGRPAALKDRMLDLVFKGGKTFHAEQVRRNGAFLEGATAEVLGVSLRIRCALDASDESGATQDERAPADERVRMAIEIFDGEVVGR
;
A
#
# COMPACT_ATOMS: atom_id res chain seq x y z
N MET A 1 -3.08 27.90 -27.54
CA MET A 1 -3.29 26.45 -27.76
C MET A 1 -3.80 25.85 -26.45
N ALA A 2 -4.67 24.84 -26.49
CA ALA A 2 -5.12 24.17 -25.26
C ALA A 2 -3.91 23.50 -24.56
N TYR A 3 -3.75 23.73 -23.26
CA TYR A 3 -2.73 23.08 -22.43
C TYR A 3 -2.82 21.55 -22.60
N ARG A 4 -1.67 20.91 -22.85
CA ARG A 4 -1.55 19.45 -22.94
C ARG A 4 -0.51 19.01 -21.93
N VAL A 5 -0.92 18.10 -21.05
CA VAL A 5 -0.07 17.36 -20.10
C VAL A 5 1.17 16.83 -20.82
N ILE A 6 2.37 17.01 -20.24
CA ILE A 6 3.68 16.57 -20.74
C ILE A 6 3.63 15.11 -21.16
N ALA A 7 3.07 14.23 -20.32
CA ALA A 7 2.97 12.80 -20.60
C ALA A 7 2.19 12.44 -21.89
N ARG A 8 1.39 13.39 -22.41
CA ARG A 8 0.74 13.28 -23.71
C ARG A 8 1.49 14.03 -24.81
N LYS A 9 2.04 15.20 -24.52
CA LYS A 9 2.80 16.04 -25.48
C LYS A 9 4.08 15.33 -25.94
N TRP A 10 4.79 14.71 -25.01
CA TRP A 10 6.09 14.06 -25.20
C TRP A 10 6.01 12.55 -25.43
N ARG A 11 4.80 12.02 -25.65
CA ARG A 11 4.62 10.61 -25.98
C ARG A 11 5.42 10.26 -27.26
N PRO A 12 6.30 9.26 -27.23
CA PRO A 12 7.10 8.84 -28.38
C PRO A 12 6.30 8.70 -29.67
N ASN A 13 6.77 9.34 -30.75
CA ASN A 13 6.12 9.30 -32.05
C ASN A 13 6.79 8.35 -33.03
N VAL A 14 8.09 8.10 -32.84
CA VAL A 14 8.89 7.11 -33.54
C VAL A 14 9.58 6.17 -32.54
N PHE A 15 10.08 5.03 -33.02
CA PHE A 15 10.76 4.04 -32.17
C PHE A 15 12.01 4.58 -31.46
N GLN A 16 12.72 5.53 -32.08
CA GLN A 16 13.95 6.14 -31.54
C GLN A 16 13.69 7.01 -30.30
N ASP A 17 12.46 7.48 -30.11
CA ASP A 17 12.09 8.29 -28.94
C ASP A 17 11.74 7.43 -27.71
N VAL A 18 11.71 6.10 -27.86
CA VAL A 18 11.38 5.21 -26.74
C VAL A 18 12.57 5.08 -25.79
N VAL A 19 12.36 5.45 -24.54
CA VAL A 19 13.39 5.44 -23.51
C VAL A 19 13.60 4.03 -22.92
N ALA A 20 14.85 3.57 -22.90
CA ALA A 20 15.34 2.38 -22.18
C ALA A 20 14.62 1.05 -22.49
N GLN A 21 14.15 0.87 -23.74
CA GLN A 21 13.56 -0.40 -24.21
C GLN A 21 14.19 -0.85 -25.55
N ASP A 22 15.49 -0.62 -25.73
CA ASP A 22 16.21 -0.82 -27.00
C ASP A 22 16.10 -2.26 -27.52
N HIS A 23 16.12 -3.26 -26.63
CA HIS A 23 15.99 -4.66 -27.00
C HIS A 23 14.64 -4.97 -27.67
N ILE A 24 13.56 -4.34 -27.21
CA ILE A 24 12.22 -4.50 -27.80
C ILE A 24 12.15 -3.77 -29.13
N VAL A 25 12.59 -2.51 -29.15
CA VAL A 25 12.61 -1.68 -30.37
C VAL A 25 13.37 -2.39 -31.49
N GLN A 26 14.59 -2.83 -31.23
CA GLN A 26 15.44 -3.48 -32.22
C GLN A 26 14.81 -4.79 -32.72
N THR A 27 14.22 -5.58 -31.81
CA THR A 27 13.55 -6.84 -32.19
C THR A 27 12.35 -6.60 -33.10
N LEU A 28 11.49 -5.63 -32.76
CA LEU A 28 10.33 -5.28 -33.58
C LEU A 28 10.76 -4.72 -34.95
N GLN A 29 11.73 -3.82 -34.99
CA GLN A 29 12.26 -3.28 -36.25
C GLN A 29 12.84 -4.38 -37.14
N ASN A 30 13.60 -5.32 -36.57
CA ASN A 30 14.16 -6.44 -37.32
C ASN A 30 13.07 -7.41 -37.83
N ALA A 31 12.02 -7.66 -37.04
CA ALA A 31 10.88 -8.46 -37.46
C ALA A 31 10.17 -7.81 -38.66
N ILE A 32 9.97 -6.49 -38.65
CA ILE A 32 9.38 -5.74 -39.76
C ILE A 32 10.29 -5.77 -41.00
N ARG A 33 11.60 -5.52 -40.84
CA ARG A 33 12.57 -5.55 -41.96
C ARG A 33 12.65 -6.92 -42.64
N SER A 34 12.52 -7.99 -41.86
CA SER A 34 12.60 -9.37 -42.36
C SER A 34 11.25 -9.98 -42.75
N ASP A 35 10.17 -9.19 -42.74
CA ASP A 35 8.79 -9.63 -42.97
C ASP A 35 8.38 -10.85 -42.11
N ARG A 36 8.93 -10.94 -40.90
CA ARG A 36 8.63 -11.97 -39.90
C ARG A 36 7.68 -11.43 -38.83
N VAL A 37 6.60 -10.83 -39.31
CA VAL A 37 5.58 -10.20 -38.46
C VAL A 37 4.62 -11.27 -37.96
N VAL A 38 4.55 -11.48 -36.64
CA VAL A 38 3.56 -12.38 -36.03
C VAL A 38 2.17 -11.73 -35.97
N GLN A 39 1.14 -12.55 -35.80
CA GLN A 39 -0.25 -12.09 -35.75
C GLN A 39 -0.68 -11.62 -34.36
N ALA A 40 -0.02 -12.07 -33.28
CA ALA A 40 -0.34 -11.70 -31.91
C ALA A 40 0.91 -11.36 -31.09
N TYR A 41 0.94 -10.16 -30.51
CA TYR A 41 1.98 -9.65 -29.64
C TYR A 41 1.46 -9.57 -28.21
N LEU A 42 2.27 -9.93 -27.24
CA LEU A 42 1.97 -9.74 -25.82
C LEU A 42 3.06 -8.89 -25.17
N PHE A 43 2.70 -7.68 -24.78
CA PHE A 43 3.56 -6.71 -24.09
C PHE A 43 3.33 -6.81 -22.58
N CYS A 44 4.32 -7.31 -21.86
CA CYS A 44 4.26 -7.51 -20.41
C CYS A 44 5.21 -6.55 -19.70
N GLY A 45 4.81 -6.01 -18.56
CA GLY A 45 5.72 -5.30 -17.66
C GLY A 45 5.03 -4.23 -16.83
N PRO A 46 5.77 -3.55 -15.94
CA PRO A 46 5.21 -2.55 -15.04
C PRO A 46 4.43 -1.44 -15.77
N ARG A 47 3.51 -0.79 -15.06
CA ARG A 47 2.78 0.38 -15.58
C ARG A 47 3.78 1.50 -15.94
N GLY A 48 3.42 2.34 -16.90
CA GLY A 48 4.22 3.51 -17.26
C GLY A 48 5.54 3.25 -18.02
N THR A 49 5.89 2.00 -18.30
CA THR A 49 7.09 1.60 -19.08
C THR A 49 6.95 1.75 -20.61
N GLY A 50 5.80 2.20 -21.10
CA GLY A 50 5.58 2.48 -22.53
C GLY A 50 4.93 1.36 -23.35
N LYS A 51 4.30 0.35 -22.74
CA LYS A 51 3.61 -0.76 -23.44
C LYS A 51 2.62 -0.27 -24.52
N THR A 52 1.63 0.53 -24.13
CA THR A 52 0.59 1.06 -25.04
C THR A 52 1.19 2.00 -26.09
N THR A 53 2.20 2.79 -25.71
CA THR A 53 2.96 3.63 -26.65
C THR A 53 3.64 2.78 -27.71
N MET A 54 4.34 1.71 -27.32
CA MET A 54 4.98 0.77 -28.24
C MET A 54 3.95 0.09 -29.16
N ALA A 55 2.78 -0.25 -28.63
CA ALA A 55 1.69 -0.85 -29.42
C ALA A 55 1.22 0.11 -30.53
N ARG A 56 1.07 1.39 -30.21
CA ARG A 56 0.74 2.42 -31.21
C ARG A 56 1.86 2.62 -32.23
N LEU A 57 3.13 2.62 -31.80
CA LEU A 57 4.27 2.72 -32.72
C LEU A 57 4.33 1.54 -33.68
N LEU A 58 4.07 0.33 -33.20
CA LEU A 58 3.96 -0.88 -34.03
C LEU A 58 2.78 -0.77 -35.01
N ALA A 59 1.63 -0.27 -34.58
CA ALA A 59 0.50 -0.01 -35.47
C ALA A 59 0.84 1.04 -36.55
N LYS A 60 1.57 2.10 -36.20
CA LYS A 60 2.09 3.08 -37.17
C LYS A 60 3.06 2.42 -38.15
N ALA A 61 3.93 1.53 -37.70
CA ALA A 61 4.88 0.82 -38.54
C ALA A 61 4.19 -0.01 -39.63
N PHE A 62 3.07 -0.67 -39.30
CA PHE A 62 2.28 -1.42 -40.26
C PHE A 62 1.46 -0.55 -41.22
N ASN A 63 0.86 0.53 -40.72
CA ASN A 63 -0.12 1.33 -41.45
C ASN A 63 0.41 2.67 -42.01
N CYS A 64 1.68 2.99 -41.81
CA CYS A 64 2.33 4.11 -42.48
C CYS A 64 2.12 4.02 -44.00
N GLU A 65 2.06 5.15 -44.70
CA GLU A 65 1.97 5.17 -46.17
C GLU A 65 3.11 4.37 -46.81
N GLN A 66 4.32 4.54 -46.26
CA GLN A 66 5.54 3.81 -46.63
C GLN A 66 5.66 2.44 -45.93
N GLY A 67 4.63 2.00 -45.20
CA GLY A 67 4.65 0.76 -44.43
C GLY A 67 4.48 -0.51 -45.27
N PRO A 68 4.71 -1.72 -44.73
CA PRO A 68 5.35 -1.99 -43.44
C PRO A 68 6.77 -1.44 -43.42
N THR A 69 7.10 -0.62 -42.41
CA THR A 69 8.42 0.02 -42.29
C THR A 69 8.90 -0.01 -40.84
N PRO A 70 10.18 -0.31 -40.57
CA PRO A 70 10.75 -0.22 -39.22
C PRO A 70 10.82 1.22 -38.69
N GLU A 71 10.68 2.20 -39.57
CA GLU A 71 10.82 3.64 -39.28
C GLU A 71 9.59 4.36 -39.82
N PRO A 72 8.47 4.36 -39.07
CA PRO A 72 7.28 5.11 -39.48
C PRO A 72 7.58 6.61 -39.51
N CYS A 73 7.11 7.31 -40.55
CA CYS A 73 7.41 8.72 -40.78
C CYS A 73 6.89 9.68 -39.69
N GLY A 74 5.88 9.26 -38.91
CA GLY A 74 5.31 10.08 -37.83
C GLY A 74 4.42 11.24 -38.29
N ASN A 75 4.42 11.61 -39.56
CA ASN A 75 3.76 12.82 -40.08
C ASN A 75 2.66 12.58 -41.13
N CYS A 76 2.55 11.36 -41.70
CA CYS A 76 1.49 11.05 -42.66
C CYS A 76 0.10 11.00 -42.01
N ALA A 77 -0.96 10.97 -42.85
CA ALA A 77 -2.34 10.96 -42.37
C ALA A 77 -2.63 9.76 -41.45
N PHE A 78 -2.11 8.57 -41.78
CA PHE A 78 -2.26 7.37 -40.95
C PHE A 78 -1.49 7.50 -39.62
N CYS A 79 -0.23 7.93 -39.65
CA CYS A 79 0.58 8.08 -38.43
C CYS A 79 -0.05 9.09 -37.46
N THR A 80 -0.56 10.20 -37.98
CA THR A 80 -1.23 11.25 -37.20
C THR A 80 -2.56 10.74 -36.63
N ALA A 81 -3.38 10.07 -37.44
CA ALA A 81 -4.65 9.49 -36.98
C ALA A 81 -4.47 8.45 -35.87
N ILE A 82 -3.43 7.62 -35.96
CA ILE A 82 -3.09 6.63 -34.91
C ILE A 82 -2.59 7.32 -33.65
N ALA A 83 -1.75 8.35 -33.78
CA ALA A 83 -1.26 9.13 -32.63
C ALA A 83 -2.43 9.77 -31.85
N ASP A 84 -3.40 10.34 -32.57
CA ASP A 84 -4.58 10.99 -32.02
C ASP A 84 -5.69 10.03 -31.57
N ASN A 85 -5.52 8.71 -31.72
CA ASN A 85 -6.53 7.69 -31.46
C ASN A 85 -7.84 7.88 -32.27
N LYS A 86 -7.71 8.29 -33.53
CA LYS A 86 -8.83 8.53 -34.47
C LYS A 86 -8.81 7.60 -35.69
N SER A 87 -7.92 6.61 -35.69
CA SER A 87 -7.83 5.63 -36.77
C SER A 87 -9.00 4.66 -36.70
N LEU A 88 -9.62 4.36 -37.85
CA LEU A 88 -10.63 3.30 -37.96
C LEU A 88 -10.01 1.90 -38.01
N ASP A 89 -8.73 1.82 -38.38
CA ASP A 89 -8.00 0.56 -38.57
C ASP A 89 -7.13 0.20 -37.37
N VAL A 90 -7.09 1.05 -36.34
CA VAL A 90 -6.41 0.77 -35.08
C VAL A 90 -7.40 1.00 -33.95
N LEU A 91 -7.88 -0.08 -33.36
CA LEU A 91 -8.83 -0.05 -32.26
C LEU A 91 -8.08 -0.29 -30.95
N GLU A 92 -8.08 0.71 -30.08
CA GLU A 92 -7.56 0.61 -28.72
C GLU A 92 -8.71 0.36 -27.75
N ILE A 93 -8.67 -0.78 -27.07
CA ILE A 93 -9.66 -1.27 -26.14
C ILE A 93 -8.99 -1.38 -24.79
N ASP A 94 -9.58 -0.74 -23.78
CA ASP A 94 -9.15 -0.90 -22.40
C ASP A 94 -9.90 -2.08 -21.78
N GLY A 95 -9.17 -3.15 -21.46
CA GLY A 95 -9.70 -4.35 -20.84
C GLY A 95 -10.31 -4.09 -19.46
N ALA A 96 -9.91 -3.01 -18.77
CA ALA A 96 -10.51 -2.65 -17.49
C ALA A 96 -11.93 -2.07 -17.64
N SER A 97 -12.26 -1.43 -18.75
CA SER A 97 -13.60 -0.88 -19.05
C SER A 97 -14.44 -1.81 -19.92
N ASN A 98 -13.83 -2.68 -20.72
CA ASN A 98 -14.49 -3.61 -21.64
C ASN A 98 -14.26 -5.07 -21.21
N ARG A 99 -14.61 -5.40 -19.96
CA ARG A 99 -14.32 -6.72 -19.35
C ARG A 99 -15.19 -7.86 -19.88
N GLY A 100 -16.37 -7.51 -20.41
CA GLY A 100 -17.46 -8.42 -20.70
C GLY A 100 -17.25 -9.27 -21.95
N ILE A 101 -18.03 -10.34 -22.03
CA ILE A 101 -18.04 -11.26 -23.18
C ILE A 101 -18.66 -10.63 -24.43
N ASP A 102 -19.63 -9.73 -24.26
CA ASP A 102 -20.40 -9.17 -25.37
C ASP A 102 -19.55 -8.21 -26.21
N GLU A 103 -18.74 -7.38 -25.58
CA GLU A 103 -17.80 -6.48 -26.27
C GLU A 103 -16.78 -7.29 -27.10
N ILE A 104 -16.30 -8.41 -26.55
CA ILE A 104 -15.36 -9.28 -27.23
C ILE A 104 -16.01 -10.11 -28.35
N ARG A 105 -17.28 -10.48 -28.20
CA ARG A 105 -18.05 -11.12 -29.28
C ARG A 105 -18.25 -10.16 -30.44
N GLN A 106 -18.63 -8.92 -30.15
CA GLN A 106 -18.73 -7.87 -31.16
C GLN A 106 -17.39 -7.66 -31.86
N LEU A 107 -16.30 -7.58 -31.09
CA LEU A 107 -14.94 -7.50 -31.63
C LEU A 107 -14.68 -8.63 -32.63
N ARG A 108 -14.98 -9.87 -32.24
CA ARG A 108 -14.75 -11.05 -33.05
C ARG A 108 -15.52 -11.03 -34.38
N GLU A 109 -16.75 -10.53 -34.35
CA GLU A 109 -17.56 -10.33 -35.57
C GLU A 109 -16.92 -9.26 -36.46
N GLU A 110 -16.41 -8.19 -35.87
CA GLU A 110 -15.77 -7.10 -36.60
C GLU A 110 -14.38 -7.43 -37.16
N VAL A 111 -13.70 -8.43 -36.60
CA VAL A 111 -12.36 -8.89 -37.03
C VAL A 111 -12.38 -9.44 -38.46
N GLY A 112 -13.51 -10.02 -38.89
CA GLY A 112 -13.67 -10.55 -40.25
C GLY A 112 -13.67 -9.48 -41.34
N PHE A 113 -13.94 -8.21 -41.01
CA PHE A 113 -13.95 -7.13 -41.99
C PHE A 113 -12.53 -6.68 -42.35
N ALA A 114 -12.32 -6.39 -43.63
CA ALA A 114 -11.07 -5.81 -44.13
C ALA A 114 -10.79 -4.43 -43.52
N ALA A 115 -9.52 -4.01 -43.52
CA ALA A 115 -9.15 -2.65 -43.16
C ALA A 115 -9.81 -1.64 -44.10
N SER A 116 -10.29 -0.53 -43.55
CA SER A 116 -11.00 0.52 -44.29
C SER A 116 -10.06 1.34 -45.17
N LYS A 117 -8.92 1.79 -44.62
CA LYS A 117 -7.95 2.63 -45.34
C LYS A 117 -6.50 2.17 -45.16
N GLY A 118 -6.19 1.54 -44.03
CA GLY A 118 -4.87 1.02 -43.68
C GLY A 118 -4.55 -0.30 -44.36
N LYS A 119 -3.31 -0.76 -44.20
CA LYS A 119 -2.83 -2.05 -44.75
C LYS A 119 -3.22 -3.21 -43.84
N ARG A 120 -3.31 -2.97 -42.53
CA ARG A 120 -3.67 -3.96 -41.51
C ARG A 120 -4.65 -3.36 -40.50
N LYS A 121 -5.55 -4.19 -39.98
CA LYS A 121 -6.43 -3.87 -38.86
C LYS A 121 -5.75 -4.31 -37.56
N VAL A 122 -5.44 -3.36 -36.68
CA VAL A 122 -4.68 -3.60 -35.45
C VAL A 122 -5.60 -3.43 -34.24
N TYR A 123 -5.67 -4.46 -33.40
CA TYR A 123 -6.41 -4.45 -32.15
C TYR A 123 -5.43 -4.35 -30.98
N ILE A 124 -5.44 -3.23 -30.28
CA ILE A 124 -4.65 -3.01 -29.07
C ILE A 124 -5.56 -3.23 -27.88
N ILE A 125 -5.30 -4.25 -27.07
CA ILE A 125 -6.07 -4.53 -25.84
C ILE A 125 -5.16 -4.23 -24.65
N ASP A 126 -5.37 -3.09 -24.00
CA ASP A 126 -4.62 -2.69 -22.81
C ASP A 126 -5.22 -3.31 -21.55
N GLU A 127 -4.40 -3.54 -20.53
CA GLU A 127 -4.73 -4.28 -19.31
C GLU A 127 -5.57 -5.56 -19.57
N VAL A 128 -5.14 -6.35 -20.55
CA VAL A 128 -5.89 -7.54 -21.03
C VAL A 128 -6.19 -8.56 -19.92
N HIS A 129 -5.40 -8.59 -18.85
CA HIS A 129 -5.62 -9.47 -17.69
C HIS A 129 -6.91 -9.14 -16.92
N MET A 130 -7.54 -7.99 -17.19
CA MET A 130 -8.81 -7.58 -16.60
C MET A 130 -10.03 -8.19 -17.31
N LEU A 131 -9.84 -8.83 -18.47
CA LEU A 131 -10.91 -9.54 -19.17
C LEU A 131 -11.40 -10.75 -18.36
N THR A 132 -12.68 -11.04 -18.49
CA THR A 132 -13.28 -12.26 -17.90
C THR A 132 -12.76 -13.52 -18.59
N ALA A 133 -12.83 -14.67 -17.91
CA ALA A 133 -12.42 -15.95 -18.50
C ALA A 133 -13.22 -16.30 -19.77
N GLU A 134 -14.50 -15.93 -19.81
CA GLU A 134 -15.35 -16.15 -20.98
C GLU A 134 -14.94 -15.27 -22.17
N ALA A 135 -14.58 -14.00 -21.91
CA ALA A 135 -14.01 -13.10 -22.91
C ALA A 135 -12.69 -13.66 -23.49
N PHE A 136 -11.80 -14.19 -22.66
CA PHE A 136 -10.58 -14.86 -23.14
C PHE A 136 -10.88 -16.03 -24.07
N ASN A 137 -11.83 -16.90 -23.68
CA ASN A 137 -12.22 -18.05 -24.50
C ASN A 137 -12.82 -17.62 -25.85
N ALA A 138 -13.55 -16.50 -25.88
CA ALA A 138 -14.10 -15.96 -27.11
C ALA A 138 -13.00 -15.48 -28.09
N LEU A 139 -11.85 -15.02 -27.59
CA LEU A 139 -10.70 -14.59 -28.39
C LEU A 139 -9.84 -15.75 -28.92
N LEU A 140 -9.85 -16.92 -28.28
CA LEU A 140 -8.90 -18.02 -28.59
C LEU A 140 -8.89 -18.40 -30.07
N LYS A 141 -10.06 -18.69 -30.65
CA LYS A 141 -10.15 -19.08 -32.07
C LYS A 141 -9.60 -17.98 -32.98
N THR A 142 -9.83 -16.73 -32.62
CA THR A 142 -9.38 -15.57 -33.40
C THR A 142 -7.89 -15.29 -33.23
N LEU A 143 -7.30 -15.64 -32.09
CA LEU A 143 -5.85 -15.57 -31.88
C LEU A 143 -5.09 -16.72 -32.52
N GLU A 144 -5.71 -17.90 -32.65
CA GLU A 144 -5.14 -19.07 -33.33
C GLU A 144 -5.08 -18.90 -34.85
N GLU A 145 -6.18 -18.47 -35.45
CA GLU A 145 -6.33 -18.33 -36.89
C GLU A 145 -6.91 -16.95 -37.25
N PRO A 146 -6.21 -15.83 -36.91
CA PRO A 146 -6.68 -14.51 -37.30
C PRO A 146 -6.60 -14.34 -38.82
N PRO A 147 -7.50 -13.54 -39.41
CA PRO A 147 -7.38 -13.15 -40.80
C PRO A 147 -6.00 -12.53 -41.10
N PRO A 148 -5.40 -12.73 -42.30
CA PRO A 148 -4.05 -12.26 -42.61
C PRO A 148 -3.82 -10.75 -42.46
N HIS A 149 -4.89 -9.95 -42.55
CA HIS A 149 -4.84 -8.49 -42.40
C HIS A 149 -4.97 -8.03 -40.95
N VAL A 150 -5.13 -8.93 -39.98
CA VAL A 150 -5.40 -8.60 -38.57
C VAL A 150 -4.16 -8.83 -37.72
N VAL A 151 -3.88 -7.90 -36.82
CA VAL A 151 -2.81 -8.03 -35.82
C VAL A 151 -3.37 -7.68 -34.44
N PHE A 152 -3.12 -8.55 -33.45
CA PHE A 152 -3.43 -8.30 -32.04
C PHE A 152 -2.18 -7.84 -31.30
N VAL A 153 -2.34 -6.80 -30.48
CA VAL A 153 -1.34 -6.34 -29.52
C VAL A 153 -1.97 -6.28 -28.15
N LEU A 154 -1.65 -7.26 -27.32
CA LEU A 154 -2.15 -7.39 -25.95
C LEU A 154 -1.14 -6.74 -25.00
N ALA A 155 -1.57 -5.91 -24.07
CA ALA A 155 -0.71 -5.32 -23.05
C ALA A 155 -1.22 -5.66 -21.65
N THR A 156 -0.30 -6.02 -20.74
CA THR A 156 -0.64 -6.37 -19.36
C THR A 156 0.46 -6.00 -18.37
N THR A 157 0.06 -5.55 -17.19
CA THR A 157 0.94 -5.41 -16.02
C THR A 157 1.08 -6.72 -15.22
N GLU A 158 0.12 -7.63 -15.34
CA GLU A 158 0.04 -8.88 -14.56
C GLU A 158 0.07 -10.13 -15.48
N PRO A 159 1.24 -10.53 -16.00
CA PRO A 159 1.34 -11.66 -16.93
C PRO A 159 0.95 -13.00 -16.30
N HIS A 160 1.05 -13.13 -14.97
CA HIS A 160 0.73 -14.37 -14.24
C HIS A 160 -0.78 -14.64 -14.14
N ARG A 161 -1.62 -13.62 -14.37
CA ARG A 161 -3.09 -13.78 -14.44
C ARG A 161 -3.58 -14.19 -15.82
N MET A 162 -2.70 -14.22 -16.81
CA MET A 162 -3.04 -14.60 -18.17
C MET A 162 -3.15 -16.12 -18.30
N PRO A 163 -4.18 -16.64 -18.98
CA PRO A 163 -4.26 -18.07 -19.28
C PRO A 163 -3.08 -18.54 -20.13
N GLU A 164 -2.53 -19.72 -19.81
CA GLU A 164 -1.43 -20.34 -20.58
C GLU A 164 -1.78 -20.56 -22.06
N THR A 165 -3.07 -20.78 -22.34
CA THR A 165 -3.62 -20.89 -23.70
C THR A 165 -3.39 -19.62 -24.54
N ILE A 166 -3.44 -18.44 -23.92
CA ILE A 166 -3.15 -17.16 -24.60
C ILE A 166 -1.64 -16.95 -24.71
N LEU A 167 -0.91 -17.23 -23.63
CA LEU A 167 0.55 -17.04 -23.58
C LEU A 167 1.27 -17.85 -24.67
N SER A 168 0.84 -19.09 -24.91
CA SER A 168 1.41 -19.98 -25.93
C SER A 168 1.17 -19.54 -27.38
N ARG A 169 0.20 -18.65 -27.62
CA ARG A 169 -0.19 -18.17 -28.97
C ARG A 169 0.32 -16.76 -29.28
N CYS A 170 0.94 -16.09 -28.31
CA CYS A 170 1.43 -14.73 -28.47
C CYS A 170 2.96 -14.69 -28.42
N GLN A 171 3.57 -13.82 -29.24
CA GLN A 171 4.97 -13.49 -29.05
C GLN A 171 5.12 -12.50 -27.90
N ARG A 172 5.77 -12.94 -26.81
CA ARG A 172 5.91 -12.17 -25.58
C ARG A 172 7.12 -11.24 -25.61
N TYR A 173 6.91 -9.98 -25.21
CA TYR A 173 7.93 -8.96 -25.02
C TYR A 173 7.86 -8.42 -23.59
N ASN A 174 8.97 -8.50 -22.87
CA ASN A 174 9.07 -8.05 -21.48
C ASN A 174 9.70 -6.66 -21.40
N PHE A 175 8.89 -5.69 -21.01
CA PHE A 175 9.28 -4.33 -20.66
C PHE A 175 9.92 -4.32 -19.28
N ARG A 176 11.03 -3.61 -19.17
CA ARG A 176 11.77 -3.47 -17.91
C ARG A 176 11.45 -2.12 -17.26
N ARG A 177 11.68 -2.02 -15.95
CA ARG A 177 11.72 -0.71 -15.28
C ARG A 177 12.81 0.15 -15.92
N ILE A 178 12.52 1.42 -16.09
CA ILE A 178 13.45 2.40 -16.64
C ILE A 178 14.39 2.83 -15.51
N SER A 179 15.70 2.92 -15.77
CA SER A 179 16.64 3.36 -14.73
C SER A 179 16.39 4.81 -14.34
N THR A 180 16.68 5.16 -13.09
CA THR A 180 16.56 6.53 -12.56
C THR A 180 17.33 7.52 -13.44
N GLU A 181 18.55 7.19 -13.85
CA GLU A 181 19.36 7.99 -14.77
C GLU A 181 18.67 8.24 -16.13
N SER A 182 18.05 7.21 -16.71
CA SER A 182 17.33 7.35 -17.99
C SER A 182 16.09 8.23 -17.85
N ILE A 183 15.37 8.13 -16.73
CA ILE A 183 14.23 9.01 -16.43
C ILE A 183 14.72 10.46 -16.28
N VAL A 184 15.76 10.69 -15.47
CA VAL A 184 16.35 12.03 -15.27
C VAL A 184 16.77 12.64 -16.61
N GLY A 185 17.46 11.88 -17.46
CA GLY A 185 17.86 12.33 -18.79
C GLY A 185 16.68 12.75 -19.66
N GLN A 186 15.57 11.99 -19.61
CA GLN A 186 14.35 12.31 -20.33
C GLN A 186 13.64 13.55 -19.76
N LEU A 187 13.52 13.67 -18.43
CA LEU A 187 12.91 14.86 -17.80
C LEU A 187 13.71 16.12 -18.10
N ARG A 188 15.05 16.05 -18.08
CA ARG A 188 15.93 17.16 -18.45
C ARG A 188 15.68 17.59 -19.90
N LYS A 189 15.66 16.63 -20.83
CA LYS A 189 15.36 16.89 -22.25
C LYS A 189 14.01 17.58 -22.45
N ILE A 190 13.00 17.21 -21.66
CA ILE A 190 11.68 17.85 -21.68
C ILE A 190 11.78 19.30 -21.22
N LEU A 191 12.38 19.55 -20.05
CA LEU A 191 12.49 20.89 -19.49
C LEU A 191 13.34 21.84 -20.34
N ASP A 192 14.45 21.36 -20.89
CA ASP A 192 15.29 22.12 -21.81
C ASP A 192 14.50 22.61 -23.03
N ALA A 193 13.58 21.77 -23.52
CA ALA A 193 12.73 22.09 -24.68
C ALA A 193 11.48 22.92 -24.32
N GLU A 194 11.05 22.91 -23.06
CA GLU A 194 10.01 23.82 -22.55
C GLU A 194 10.60 25.15 -22.02
N GLU A 195 11.92 25.31 -22.03
CA GLU A 195 12.66 26.47 -21.52
C GLU A 195 12.42 26.74 -20.02
N ILE A 196 12.36 25.67 -19.22
CA ILE A 196 12.12 25.73 -17.76
C ILE A 196 13.41 25.36 -17.01
N GLU A 197 13.85 26.20 -16.08
CA GLU A 197 15.02 25.92 -15.25
C GLU A 197 14.74 24.83 -14.21
N SER A 198 15.74 23.99 -13.91
CA SER A 198 15.61 22.94 -12.90
C SER A 198 16.92 22.56 -12.23
N GLU A 199 16.82 22.09 -10.99
CA GLU A 199 17.94 21.49 -10.26
C GLU A 199 18.01 19.98 -10.52
N ASP A 200 19.22 19.44 -10.67
CA ASP A 200 19.44 18.00 -10.91
C ASP A 200 18.87 17.13 -9.77
N GLU A 201 18.95 17.61 -8.53
CA GLU A 201 18.38 16.93 -7.37
C GLU A 201 16.85 16.84 -7.46
N ALA A 202 16.18 17.87 -7.99
CA ALA A 202 14.73 17.86 -8.17
C ALA A 202 14.30 16.77 -9.17
N LEU A 203 15.04 16.64 -10.28
CA LEU A 203 14.80 15.60 -11.29
C LEU A 203 15.02 14.21 -10.72
N PHE A 204 16.04 14.04 -9.89
CA PHE A 204 16.34 12.78 -9.23
C PHE A 204 15.23 12.35 -8.28
N LEU A 205 14.68 13.29 -7.49
CA LEU A 205 13.54 13.04 -6.60
C LEU A 205 12.31 12.59 -7.38
N LEU A 206 11.98 13.26 -8.49
CA LEU A 206 10.87 12.88 -9.37
C LEU A 206 11.07 11.48 -9.96
N ALA A 207 12.27 11.20 -10.46
CA ALA A 207 12.61 9.90 -11.05
C ALA A 207 12.53 8.75 -10.03
N ARG A 208 13.03 8.96 -8.81
CA ARG A 208 12.96 7.98 -7.72
C ARG A 208 11.53 7.72 -7.29
N LYS A 209 10.71 8.78 -7.13
CA LYS A 209 9.28 8.64 -6.78
C LYS A 209 8.49 7.90 -7.87
N ALA A 210 8.91 7.99 -9.13
CA ALA A 210 8.28 7.31 -10.24
C ALA A 210 8.59 5.81 -10.36
N ASP A 211 9.56 5.28 -9.59
CA ASP A 211 9.87 3.84 -9.47
C ASP A 211 10.00 3.10 -10.82
N GLY A 212 10.66 3.74 -11.79
CA GLY A 212 10.90 3.18 -13.12
C GLY A 212 9.73 3.31 -14.12
N ALA A 213 8.66 4.03 -13.77
CA ALA A 213 7.53 4.35 -14.62
C ALA A 213 7.64 5.77 -15.20
N LEU A 214 8.16 5.90 -16.43
CA LEU A 214 8.39 7.21 -17.07
C LEU A 214 7.11 8.07 -17.16
N ARG A 215 5.97 7.45 -17.47
CA ARG A 215 4.69 8.19 -17.52
C ARG A 215 4.35 8.84 -16.18
N ASP A 216 4.67 8.18 -15.07
CA ASP A 216 4.40 8.71 -13.73
C ASP A 216 5.40 9.83 -13.41
N ALA A 217 6.67 9.69 -13.79
CA ALA A 217 7.67 10.76 -13.70
C ALA A 217 7.25 12.03 -14.46
N GLU A 218 6.76 11.88 -15.70
CA GLU A 218 6.26 13.00 -16.53
C GLU A 218 5.03 13.68 -15.89
N ASN A 219 4.12 12.91 -15.28
CA ASN A 219 2.97 13.48 -14.57
C ASN A 219 3.38 14.21 -13.29
N LEU A 220 4.39 13.71 -12.58
CA LEU A 220 4.94 14.39 -11.40
C LEU A 220 5.68 15.67 -11.81
N LEU A 221 6.39 15.65 -12.94
CA LEU A 221 7.04 16.83 -13.49
C LEU A 221 6.02 17.93 -13.84
N ASP A 222 4.93 17.57 -14.51
CA ASP A 222 3.83 18.52 -14.78
C ASP A 222 3.29 19.17 -13.50
N GLN A 223 3.12 18.37 -12.44
CA GLN A 223 2.67 18.89 -11.14
C GLN A 223 3.71 19.82 -10.51
N ALA A 224 5.00 19.46 -10.60
CA ALA A 224 6.09 20.31 -10.10
C ALA A 224 6.17 21.64 -10.84
N ILE A 225 6.00 21.63 -12.16
CA ILE A 225 5.93 22.86 -12.97
C ILE A 225 4.71 23.70 -12.58
N ALA A 226 3.55 23.08 -12.37
CA ALA A 226 2.34 23.80 -11.95
C ALA A 226 2.44 24.36 -10.52
N TYR A 227 3.24 23.74 -9.66
CA TYR A 227 3.47 24.17 -8.28
C TYR A 227 4.52 25.29 -8.16
N THR A 228 5.46 25.37 -9.11
CA THR A 228 6.57 26.33 -9.08
C THR A 228 6.37 27.48 -10.06
N ASP A 229 6.70 28.70 -9.63
CA ASP A 229 6.70 29.88 -10.52
C ASP A 229 8.00 29.94 -11.35
N GLY A 230 8.15 29.01 -12.30
CA GLY A 230 9.15 29.09 -13.38
C GLY A 230 10.43 28.26 -13.22
N SER A 231 10.77 27.80 -12.01
CA SER A 231 11.94 26.94 -11.78
C SER A 231 11.62 25.74 -10.89
N VAL A 232 11.96 24.53 -11.34
CA VAL A 232 11.76 23.29 -10.59
C VAL A 232 12.93 23.07 -9.63
N SER A 233 12.79 23.55 -8.39
CA SER A 233 13.79 23.37 -7.33
C SER A 233 13.56 22.09 -6.51
N ALA A 234 14.63 21.56 -5.92
CA ALA A 234 14.55 20.36 -5.08
C ALA A 234 13.73 20.60 -3.81
N HIS A 235 13.72 21.82 -3.28
CA HIS A 235 12.89 22.18 -2.13
C HIS A 235 11.39 22.09 -2.47
N ALA A 236 10.97 22.72 -3.57
CA ALA A 236 9.57 22.71 -4.00
C ALA A 236 9.08 21.29 -4.35
N VAL A 237 9.93 20.47 -4.98
CA VAL A 237 9.60 19.06 -5.27
C VAL A 237 9.45 18.25 -3.99
N ARG A 238 10.30 18.45 -2.97
CA ARG A 238 10.15 17.75 -1.68
C ARG A 238 8.83 18.12 -0.99
N GLU A 239 8.47 19.40 -0.96
CA GLU A 239 7.20 19.85 -0.39
C GLU A 239 6.01 19.26 -1.16
N LEU A 240 6.04 19.31 -2.50
CA LEU A 240 4.98 18.75 -3.34
C LEU A 240 4.80 17.24 -3.15
N LEU A 241 5.91 16.49 -3.09
CA LEU A 241 5.90 15.03 -3.02
C LEU A 241 5.75 14.49 -1.59
N GLY A 242 5.74 15.36 -0.57
CA GLY A 242 5.78 14.94 0.84
C GLY A 242 7.08 14.20 1.21
N VAL A 243 8.14 14.35 0.43
CA VAL A 243 9.38 13.58 0.62
C VAL A 243 10.11 14.08 1.85
N ILE A 244 10.23 13.19 2.82
CA ILE A 244 10.91 13.45 4.08
C ILE A 244 12.43 13.50 3.82
N PRO A 245 13.12 14.55 4.26
CA PRO A 245 14.57 14.67 4.09
C PRO A 245 15.33 13.50 4.72
N ALA A 246 16.42 13.08 4.08
CA ALA A 246 17.30 12.03 4.61
C ALA A 246 17.81 12.37 6.02
N ASP A 247 18.08 13.65 6.28
CA ASP A 247 18.55 14.15 7.57
C ASP A 247 17.61 13.78 8.73
N THR A 248 16.30 13.80 8.50
CA THR A 248 15.31 13.39 9.50
C THR A 248 15.50 11.93 9.92
N PHE A 249 15.81 11.04 8.98
CA PHE A 249 16.08 9.63 9.29
C PHE A 249 17.42 9.44 9.99
N PHE A 250 18.45 10.20 9.60
CA PHE A 250 19.73 10.18 10.32
C PHE A 250 19.59 10.70 11.76
N GLU A 251 18.84 11.78 11.99
CA GLU A 251 18.52 12.28 13.34
C GLU A 251 17.79 11.23 14.18
N LEU A 252 16.79 10.55 13.58
CA LEU A 252 16.07 9.47 14.23
C LEU A 252 17.00 8.30 14.61
N THR A 253 17.87 7.91 13.69
CA THR A 253 18.86 6.83 13.91
C THR A 253 19.89 7.21 14.98
N GLN A 254 20.33 8.48 15.05
CA GLN A 254 21.17 8.95 16.16
C GLN A 254 20.43 8.89 17.50
N ALA A 255 19.17 9.32 17.54
CA ALA A 255 18.35 9.22 18.75
C ALA A 255 18.16 7.75 19.21
N MET A 256 18.11 6.79 18.28
CA MET A 256 18.09 5.36 18.59
C MET A 256 19.41 4.89 19.23
N LEU A 257 20.56 5.28 18.66
CA LEU A 257 21.88 4.95 19.20
C LEU A 257 22.09 5.53 20.61
N ASP A 258 21.61 6.75 20.84
CA ASP A 258 21.71 7.44 22.13
C ASP A 258 20.62 6.99 23.12
N SER A 259 19.72 6.07 22.72
CA SER A 259 18.55 5.64 23.49
C SER A 259 17.62 6.80 23.91
N ASP A 260 17.65 7.91 23.17
CA ASP A 260 16.86 9.11 23.44
C ASP A 260 15.46 8.99 22.81
N THR A 261 14.57 8.46 23.63
CA THR A 261 13.15 8.32 23.31
C THR A 261 12.44 9.65 23.02
N ALA A 262 12.84 10.72 23.70
CA ALA A 262 12.17 12.01 23.57
C ALA A 262 12.50 12.66 22.23
N THR A 263 13.76 12.58 21.81
CA THR A 263 14.19 13.09 20.49
C THR A 263 13.54 12.28 19.37
N ALA A 264 13.55 10.94 19.45
CA ALA A 264 12.93 10.08 18.45
C ALA A 264 11.43 10.41 18.22
N LEU A 265 10.66 10.58 19.30
CA LEU A 265 9.25 10.96 19.20
C LEU A 265 9.05 12.38 18.65
N ARG A 266 9.92 13.34 19.01
CA ARG A 266 9.86 14.71 18.46
C ARG A 266 10.12 14.71 16.96
N THR A 267 11.08 13.93 16.47
CA THR A 267 11.39 13.82 15.04
C THR A 267 10.19 13.29 14.26
N VAL A 268 9.52 12.24 14.76
CA VAL A 268 8.27 11.72 14.16
C VAL A 268 7.17 12.77 14.21
N GLY A 269 6.99 13.44 15.35
CA GLY A 269 6.00 14.50 15.53
C GLY A 269 6.19 15.65 14.55
N LEU A 270 7.41 16.14 14.38
CA LEU A 270 7.74 17.26 13.47
C LEU A 270 7.28 16.97 12.04
N VAL A 271 7.50 15.75 11.55
CA VAL A 271 7.09 15.36 10.20
C VAL A 271 5.57 15.26 10.07
N LEU A 272 4.92 14.55 10.99
CA LEU A 272 3.48 14.33 10.92
C LEU A 272 2.68 15.62 11.18
N ASP A 273 3.14 16.47 12.09
CA ASP A 273 2.53 17.78 12.37
C ASP A 273 2.77 18.76 11.20
N GLY A 274 3.84 18.55 10.42
CA GLY A 274 4.10 19.24 9.15
C GLY A 274 3.26 18.74 7.97
N GLY A 275 2.35 17.79 8.19
CA GLY A 275 1.47 17.24 7.15
C GLY A 275 2.03 16.03 6.40
N GLY A 276 3.17 15.48 6.84
CA GLY A 276 3.73 14.26 6.26
C GLY A 276 2.86 13.02 6.53
N ASP A 277 2.87 12.07 5.59
CA ASP A 277 2.13 10.82 5.71
C ASP A 277 2.91 9.76 6.51
N ALA A 278 2.20 9.03 7.37
CA ALA A 278 2.82 7.98 8.20
C ALA A 278 3.29 6.78 7.37
N GLY A 279 2.61 6.48 6.26
CA GLY A 279 3.04 5.47 5.29
C GLY A 279 4.31 5.88 4.58
N GLU A 280 4.38 7.11 4.07
CA GLU A 280 5.58 7.65 3.44
C GLU A 280 6.77 7.71 4.40
N PHE A 281 6.56 8.10 5.66
CA PHE A 281 7.59 8.03 6.69
C PHE A 281 8.09 6.60 6.91
N THR A 282 7.17 5.64 6.97
CA THR A 282 7.51 4.22 7.19
C THR A 282 8.30 3.64 6.01
N GLN A 283 7.93 3.98 4.78
CA GLN A 283 8.66 3.57 3.58
C GLN A 283 10.06 4.20 3.52
N GLY A 284 10.16 5.50 3.80
CA GLY A 284 11.47 6.17 3.87
C GLY A 284 12.37 5.60 4.97
N LEU A 285 11.79 5.27 6.13
CA LEU A 285 12.52 4.63 7.23
C LEU A 285 12.98 3.20 6.86
N LEU A 286 12.12 2.43 6.19
CA LEU A 286 12.48 1.09 5.70
C LEU A 286 13.67 1.16 4.75
N GLU A 287 13.63 2.10 3.80
CA GLU A 287 14.71 2.31 2.83
C GLU A 287 16.00 2.79 3.52
N HIS A 288 15.89 3.69 4.50
CA HIS A 288 17.02 4.16 5.30
C HIS A 288 17.72 3.01 6.04
N VAL A 289 16.96 2.17 6.76
CA VAL A 289 17.52 1.03 7.50
C VAL A 289 18.07 -0.04 6.54
N ARG A 290 17.45 -0.25 5.38
CA ARG A 290 17.99 -1.14 4.34
C ARG A 290 19.35 -0.65 3.86
N ASN A 291 19.50 0.65 3.62
CA ASN A 291 20.79 1.23 3.20
C ASN A 291 21.85 1.10 4.30
N LEU A 292 21.49 1.29 5.57
CA LEU A 292 22.39 1.02 6.70
C LEU A 292 22.83 -0.46 6.74
N LEU A 293 21.90 -1.41 6.52
CA LEU A 293 22.22 -2.84 6.50
C LEU A 293 23.19 -3.19 5.37
N VAL A 294 22.93 -2.69 4.15
CA VAL A 294 23.84 -2.90 3.02
C VAL A 294 25.21 -2.30 3.30
N ALA A 295 25.27 -1.11 3.89
CA ALA A 295 26.51 -0.47 4.30
C ALA A 295 27.25 -1.22 5.42
N CYS A 296 26.53 -1.96 6.28
CA CYS A 296 27.10 -2.79 7.35
C CYS A 296 27.69 -4.11 6.80
N VAL A 297 26.99 -4.75 5.85
CA VAL A 297 27.34 -6.10 5.34
C VAL A 297 28.30 -6.05 4.15
N SER A 298 28.32 -4.96 3.39
CA SER A 298 29.14 -4.83 2.18
C SER A 298 30.02 -3.59 2.22
N ASP A 299 31.23 -3.70 1.64
CA ASP A 299 32.19 -2.59 1.51
C ASP A 299 31.75 -1.49 0.52
N GLY A 300 30.48 -1.45 0.10
CA GLY A 300 29.99 -0.41 -0.79
C GLY A 300 28.50 -0.45 -1.09
N LEU A 301 27.89 0.74 -1.14
CA LEU A 301 26.52 0.99 -1.60
C LEU A 301 26.41 1.10 -3.14
N ALA A 302 27.35 0.49 -3.87
CA ALA A 302 27.47 0.65 -5.32
C ALA A 302 26.19 0.17 -6.03
N GLY A 303 25.56 1.07 -6.79
CA GLY A 303 24.31 0.80 -7.52
C GLY A 303 23.02 1.19 -6.79
N ASN A 304 23.10 1.76 -5.59
CA ASN A 304 21.96 2.46 -5.00
C ASN A 304 21.85 3.87 -5.59
N ASP A 305 20.63 4.33 -5.83
CA ASP A 305 20.27 5.68 -6.27
C ASP A 305 20.53 6.70 -5.13
N LEU A 306 21.77 6.82 -4.65
CA LEU A 306 22.21 7.69 -3.55
C LEU A 306 23.38 8.59 -3.97
N SER A 307 23.40 9.82 -3.46
CA SER A 307 24.51 10.77 -3.66
C SER A 307 25.81 10.25 -3.00
N GLU A 308 26.98 10.69 -3.50
CA GLU A 308 28.28 10.32 -2.89
C GLU A 308 28.36 10.74 -1.40
N ALA A 309 27.77 11.90 -1.06
CA ALA A 309 27.73 12.39 0.31
C ALA A 309 26.88 11.50 1.22
N ASP A 310 25.72 11.04 0.75
CA ASP A 310 24.87 10.12 1.51
C ASP A 310 25.52 8.74 1.64
N GLN A 311 26.17 8.25 0.59
CA GLN A 311 26.89 6.97 0.64
C GLN A 311 27.94 6.97 1.76
N ALA A 312 28.73 8.04 1.89
CA ALA A 312 29.70 8.18 2.98
C ALA A 312 29.04 8.20 4.36
N ARG A 313 27.93 8.94 4.52
CA ARG A 313 27.17 8.99 5.79
C ARG A 313 26.58 7.64 6.19
N TYR A 314 26.07 6.87 5.22
CA TYR A 314 25.53 5.53 5.48
C TYR A 314 26.63 4.55 5.90
N LEU A 315 27.82 4.62 5.30
CA LEU A 315 28.97 3.80 5.71
C LEU A 315 29.42 4.12 7.15
N GLU A 316 29.54 5.42 7.48
CA GLU A 316 29.92 5.86 8.83
C GLU A 316 28.88 5.45 9.89
N THR A 317 27.59 5.68 9.60
CA THR A 317 26.51 5.38 10.54
C THR A 317 26.28 3.87 10.65
N GLY A 318 26.33 3.14 9.53
CA GLY A 318 26.14 1.69 9.48
C GLY A 318 27.17 0.92 10.29
N ALA A 319 28.41 1.41 10.37
CA ALA A 319 29.48 0.83 11.19
C ALA A 319 29.21 0.86 12.71
N ARG A 320 28.23 1.65 13.17
CA ARG A 320 27.82 1.75 14.58
C ARG A 320 26.75 0.73 14.97
N PHE A 321 26.22 -0.02 14.00
CA PHE A 321 25.17 -1.02 14.22
C PHE A 321 25.68 -2.44 13.95
N ASN A 322 25.09 -3.40 14.65
CA ASN A 322 25.23 -4.81 14.32
C ASN A 322 24.22 -5.20 13.23
N GLU A 323 24.60 -6.14 12.37
CA GLU A 323 23.72 -6.68 11.31
C GLU A 323 22.37 -7.18 11.88
N GLU A 324 22.42 -7.92 12.99
CA GLU A 324 21.24 -8.45 13.69
C GLU A 324 20.29 -7.36 14.22
N ASP A 325 20.82 -6.21 14.63
CA ASP A 325 20.00 -5.09 15.10
C ASP A 325 19.23 -4.47 13.92
N LEU A 326 19.91 -4.24 12.81
CA LEU A 326 19.32 -3.69 11.58
C LEU A 326 18.28 -4.65 10.98
N LEU A 327 18.54 -5.96 10.99
CA LEU A 327 17.56 -6.96 10.56
C LEU A 327 16.29 -6.94 11.41
N ARG A 328 16.42 -6.85 12.74
CA ARG A 328 15.26 -6.75 13.64
C ARG A 328 14.50 -5.43 13.45
N MET A 329 15.20 -4.31 13.19
CA MET A 329 14.56 -3.04 12.86
C MET A 329 13.78 -3.13 11.55
N LEU A 330 14.36 -3.71 10.49
CA LEU A 330 13.69 -3.95 9.21
C LEU A 330 12.42 -4.78 9.37
N GLN A 331 12.47 -5.83 10.20
CA GLN A 331 11.30 -6.65 10.49
C GLN A 331 10.20 -5.85 11.21
N ALA A 332 10.56 -5.06 12.22
CA ALA A 332 9.60 -4.22 12.95
C ALA A 332 8.95 -3.16 12.04
N ILE A 333 9.71 -2.58 11.11
CA ILE A 333 9.20 -1.60 10.13
C ILE A 333 8.30 -2.29 9.09
N SER A 334 8.70 -3.47 8.59
CA SER A 334 7.89 -4.25 7.63
C SER A 334 6.55 -4.67 8.24
N ASP A 335 6.55 -5.08 9.52
CA ASP A 335 5.34 -5.40 10.27
C ASP A 335 4.43 -4.19 10.45
N LEU A 336 5.01 -2.99 10.63
CA LEU A 336 4.27 -1.73 10.68
C LEU A 336 3.65 -1.42 9.31
N GLU A 337 4.41 -1.50 8.23
CA GLU A 337 3.93 -1.23 6.86
C GLU A 337 2.71 -2.10 6.51
N ALA A 338 2.77 -3.40 6.82
CA ALA A 338 1.65 -4.33 6.60
C ALA A 338 0.39 -3.98 7.42
N ARG A 339 0.52 -3.27 8.54
CA ARG A 339 -0.58 -2.87 9.44
C ARG A 339 -1.14 -1.50 9.13
N LEU A 340 -0.34 -0.56 8.63
CA LEU A 340 -0.72 0.85 8.47
C LEU A 340 -2.02 1.05 7.68
N GLY A 341 -2.26 0.25 6.64
CA GLY A 341 -3.49 0.31 5.84
C GLY A 341 -4.76 -0.21 6.54
N ARG A 342 -4.65 -0.84 7.72
CA ARG A 342 -5.77 -1.48 8.44
C ARG A 342 -6.09 -0.83 9.78
N VAL A 343 -5.22 0.04 10.27
CA VAL A 343 -5.33 0.64 11.61
C VAL A 343 -6.04 1.99 11.55
N SER A 344 -6.80 2.32 12.61
CA SER A 344 -7.53 3.59 12.71
C SER A 344 -6.66 4.79 13.07
N ASN A 345 -5.49 4.57 13.68
CA ASN A 345 -4.56 5.63 14.07
C ASN A 345 -3.12 5.28 13.64
N PRO A 346 -2.74 5.57 12.38
CA PRO A 346 -1.39 5.31 11.85
C PRO A 346 -0.26 5.94 12.68
N ARG A 347 -0.44 7.17 13.16
CA ARG A 347 0.54 7.91 13.97
C ARG A 347 0.95 7.14 15.23
N PHE A 348 -0.03 6.67 15.99
CA PHE A 348 0.24 5.92 17.22
C PHE A 348 1.06 4.65 16.95
N TRP A 349 0.76 3.93 15.87
CA TRP A 349 1.49 2.71 15.52
C TRP A 349 2.92 2.99 15.08
N LEU A 350 3.14 4.08 14.34
CA LEU A 350 4.48 4.54 13.98
C LEU A 350 5.29 4.92 15.23
N GLU A 351 4.72 5.76 16.10
CA GLU A 351 5.35 6.16 17.37
C GLU A 351 5.68 4.92 18.23
N LEU A 352 4.76 3.97 18.35
CA LEU A 352 4.96 2.73 19.11
C LEU A 352 6.10 1.87 18.53
N THR A 353 6.19 1.74 17.21
CA THR A 353 7.27 0.98 16.56
C THR A 353 8.62 1.67 16.75
N VAL A 354 8.67 3.00 16.59
CA VAL A 354 9.88 3.79 16.87
C VAL A 354 10.33 3.62 18.32
N LEU A 355 9.39 3.68 19.28
CA LEU A 355 9.68 3.43 20.69
C LEU A 355 10.25 2.04 20.94
N LYS A 356 9.69 1.01 20.30
CA LYS A 356 10.22 -0.35 20.39
C LYS A 356 11.65 -0.42 19.90
N MET A 357 11.97 0.20 18.76
CA MET A 357 13.32 0.20 18.19
C MET A 357 14.32 0.94 19.08
N VAL A 358 13.96 2.09 19.65
CA VAL A 358 14.82 2.82 20.61
C VAL A 358 15.08 2.00 21.88
N LYS A 359 14.15 1.12 22.27
CA LYS A 359 14.27 0.26 23.46
C LYS A 359 14.81 -1.14 23.16
N MET A 360 15.15 -1.45 21.90
CA MET A 360 15.78 -2.73 21.58
C MET A 360 17.16 -2.79 22.22
N ALA A 361 17.37 -3.77 23.09
CA ALA A 361 18.72 -4.06 23.57
C ALA A 361 19.60 -4.44 22.37
N PRO A 362 20.86 -3.95 22.30
CA PRO A 362 21.82 -4.38 21.30
C PRO A 362 21.89 -5.91 21.33
N SER A 363 21.89 -6.56 20.16
CA SER A 363 22.13 -7.99 20.14
C SER A 363 23.58 -8.23 20.56
N GLU A 364 23.76 -8.81 21.75
CA GLU A 364 25.06 -9.33 22.16
C GLU A 364 25.27 -10.66 21.46
N SER A 365 26.42 -10.81 20.79
CA SER A 365 26.76 -12.10 20.18
C SER A 365 26.83 -13.17 21.28
N VAL A 366 26.36 -14.39 20.98
CA VAL A 366 26.43 -15.51 21.94
C VAL A 366 27.86 -15.70 22.46
N MET A 367 28.87 -15.46 21.62
CA MET A 367 30.27 -15.51 22.02
C MET A 367 30.68 -14.42 23.02
N GLU A 368 30.16 -13.21 22.94
CA GLU A 368 30.42 -12.15 23.93
C GLU A 368 29.74 -12.42 25.27
N VAL A 369 28.51 -12.93 25.24
CA VAL A 369 27.79 -13.36 26.44
C VAL A 369 28.56 -14.51 27.11
N MET A 370 29.02 -15.49 26.33
CA MET A 370 29.86 -16.59 26.84
C MET A 370 31.20 -16.07 27.37
N ALA A 371 31.89 -15.17 26.67
CA ALA A 371 33.14 -14.59 27.14
C ALA A 371 32.97 -13.73 28.41
N ARG A 372 31.82 -13.08 28.59
CA ARG A 372 31.47 -12.36 29.81
C ARG A 372 31.17 -13.33 30.96
N LEU A 373 30.48 -14.43 30.67
CA LEU A 373 30.22 -15.51 31.62
C LEU A 373 31.52 -16.17 32.08
N ASP A 374 32.43 -16.50 31.16
CA ASP A 374 33.76 -17.06 31.47
C ASP A 374 34.61 -16.09 32.31
N ARG A 375 34.54 -14.78 32.02
CA ARG A 375 35.20 -13.75 32.84
C ARG A 375 34.61 -13.66 34.25
N LEU A 376 33.29 -13.73 34.38
CA LEU A 376 32.60 -13.73 35.68
C LEU A 376 32.89 -15.01 36.48
N GLU A 377 32.89 -16.18 35.84
CA GLU A 377 33.31 -17.44 36.44
C GLU A 377 34.77 -17.40 36.88
N GLY A 378 35.65 -16.81 36.07
CA GLY A 378 37.05 -16.60 36.41
C GLY A 378 37.24 -15.69 37.64
N LEU A 379 36.41 -14.67 37.80
CA LEU A 379 36.41 -13.79 38.99
C LEU A 379 35.85 -14.49 40.23
N LEU A 380 34.79 -15.29 40.09
CA LEU A 380 34.22 -16.08 41.19
C LEU A 380 35.20 -17.18 41.65
N ARG A 381 35.92 -17.81 40.73
CA ARG A 381 36.99 -18.78 41.05
C ARG A 381 38.19 -18.13 41.75
N LYS A 382 38.52 -16.88 41.41
CA LYS A 382 39.57 -16.10 42.08
C LYS A 382 39.14 -15.50 43.42
N GLY A 383 37.84 -15.25 43.63
CA GLY A 383 37.27 -14.83 44.91
C GLY A 383 37.13 -15.96 45.93
N ALA A 384 37.12 -17.22 45.47
CA ALA A 384 37.02 -18.40 46.33
C ALA A 384 38.37 -18.87 46.95
N THR A 385 39.50 -18.25 46.59
CA THR A 385 40.84 -18.64 47.09
C THR A 385 41.36 -17.76 48.24
N SER A 386 40.54 -16.93 48.86
CA SER A 386 40.89 -16.25 50.11
C SER A 386 40.22 -16.89 51.32
N GLY A 387 40.86 -17.91 51.88
CA GLY A 387 40.63 -18.38 53.25
C GLY A 387 41.73 -19.35 53.69
N PRO A 388 41.98 -19.55 55.00
CA PRO A 388 42.21 -18.58 56.08
C PRO A 388 43.70 -18.59 56.51
N ARG A 389 44.28 -17.43 56.83
CA ARG A 389 45.66 -17.35 57.35
C ARG A 389 45.67 -17.66 58.85
N GLN A 390 46.29 -18.78 59.25
CA GLN A 390 46.50 -19.16 60.65
C GLN A 390 47.54 -18.27 61.36
N PRO A 391 47.49 -18.17 62.71
CA PRO A 391 48.13 -17.13 63.52
C PRO A 391 49.45 -17.55 64.19
N GLU A 392 50.31 -16.58 64.51
CA GLU A 392 51.46 -16.67 65.44
C GLU A 392 51.55 -15.36 66.26
N PRO A 393 52.22 -15.31 67.43
CA PRO A 393 51.55 -14.98 68.69
C PRO A 393 52.06 -13.71 69.43
N GLU A 394 51.24 -13.27 70.39
CA GLU A 394 51.48 -12.34 71.54
C GLU A 394 51.74 -10.85 71.20
N THR A 395 51.15 -9.84 71.87
CA THR A 395 50.76 -9.73 73.28
C THR A 395 49.65 -8.66 73.52
N SER A 396 48.66 -9.04 74.34
CA SER A 396 47.90 -8.29 75.36
C SER A 396 47.59 -6.78 75.22
N ALA A 397 46.30 -6.41 75.08
CA ALA A 397 45.46 -5.94 76.20
C ALA A 397 44.11 -5.36 75.69
N ALA A 398 43.01 -5.76 76.32
CA ALA A 398 41.63 -5.26 76.13
C ALA A 398 41.10 -4.78 77.50
N PRO A 399 39.83 -4.32 77.66
CA PRO A 399 38.88 -3.66 76.74
C PRO A 399 38.18 -2.44 77.40
N ASN A 400 37.39 -1.65 76.65
CA ASN A 400 36.03 -1.29 77.13
C ASN A 400 35.05 -0.77 76.04
N ARG A 401 33.91 -1.47 75.98
CA ARG A 401 32.50 -1.08 75.71
C ARG A 401 32.09 -0.01 74.67
N GLU A 402 31.20 -0.47 73.78
CA GLU A 402 30.05 0.19 73.10
C GLU A 402 29.27 1.23 73.95
N PRO A 403 28.36 2.08 73.38
CA PRO A 403 27.56 1.87 72.15
C PRO A 403 27.38 3.09 71.21
N ALA A 404 26.76 2.84 70.04
CA ALA A 404 26.21 3.84 69.09
C ALA A 404 24.85 4.42 69.60
N PRO A 405 24.05 5.22 68.84
CA PRO A 405 24.27 5.96 67.57
C PRO A 405 23.74 7.42 67.58
N ALA A 406 24.01 8.23 66.53
CA ALA A 406 23.19 9.40 66.18
C ALA A 406 23.39 9.90 64.72
N ALA A 407 22.29 10.05 63.98
CA ALA A 407 22.09 11.00 62.86
C ALA A 407 21.40 12.27 63.42
N PRO A 408 21.44 13.49 62.82
CA PRO A 408 20.70 13.88 61.58
C PRO A 408 21.37 15.12 60.88
N PRO A 409 20.71 16.12 60.20
CA PRO A 409 19.37 16.25 59.59
C PRO A 409 19.33 16.85 58.14
N ARG A 410 18.11 16.88 57.56
CA ARG A 410 17.68 17.72 56.40
C ARG A 410 17.40 19.18 56.83
N PRO A 411 17.25 20.11 55.86
CA PRO A 411 16.24 21.16 56.00
C PRO A 411 15.31 21.27 54.78
N ALA A 412 14.03 21.54 55.06
CA ALA A 412 13.04 22.10 54.15
C ALA A 412 12.28 23.18 54.91
N GLY A 413 11.95 24.28 54.23
CA GLY A 413 11.03 25.29 54.77
C GLY A 413 11.32 26.70 54.25
N GLY A 414 10.72 27.06 53.12
CA GLY A 414 10.62 28.43 52.64
C GLY A 414 9.20 28.70 52.19
N ALA A 415 8.43 29.38 53.04
CA ALA A 415 7.17 30.00 52.70
C ALA A 415 7.32 31.51 52.94
N SER A 416 6.98 32.32 51.93
CA SER A 416 6.54 33.69 52.15
C SER A 416 5.61 34.07 51.02
N SER A 417 4.37 34.33 51.40
CA SER A 417 3.35 35.08 50.68
C SER A 417 3.78 36.54 50.47
N ARG A 418 3.21 37.17 49.44
CA ARG A 418 2.70 38.54 49.49
C ARG A 418 1.78 38.79 48.30
N ASP A 419 0.53 39.11 48.64
CA ASP A 419 -0.45 39.85 47.85
C ASP A 419 0.12 41.17 47.32
N VAL A 420 -0.36 41.65 46.16
CA VAL A 420 -1.09 42.94 46.01
C VAL A 420 -1.92 42.90 44.72
N ALA A 421 -3.18 43.32 44.88
CA ALA A 421 -4.24 43.50 43.90
C ALA A 421 -3.97 44.57 42.82
N ASN A 422 -4.66 44.53 41.67
CA ASN A 422 -5.96 45.24 41.47
C ASN A 422 -6.29 45.50 39.98
N THR A 423 -7.57 45.25 39.61
CA THR A 423 -8.41 45.92 38.58
C THR A 423 -7.94 45.94 37.10
N ALA A 424 -8.78 45.67 36.08
CA ALA A 424 -10.14 46.16 35.86
C ALA A 424 -10.98 45.30 34.88
N LYS A 425 -12.29 45.55 34.95
CA LYS A 425 -13.47 44.90 34.35
C LYS A 425 -13.56 45.01 32.81
N HIS A 426 -14.19 44.01 32.16
CA HIS A 426 -15.41 44.17 31.35
C HIS A 426 -16.15 42.83 31.18
N ALA A 427 -17.49 42.90 31.17
CA ALA A 427 -18.45 41.82 31.33
C ALA A 427 -19.03 41.31 30.01
N VAL A 428 -19.46 40.04 29.93
CA VAL A 428 -20.73 39.59 29.31
C VAL A 428 -21.17 38.23 29.93
N ASP A 429 -22.41 38.22 30.43
CA ASP A 429 -23.39 37.16 30.74
C ASP A 429 -23.04 35.86 31.52
N ASP A 430 -23.67 35.80 32.71
CA ASP A 430 -23.84 34.66 33.61
C ASP A 430 -25.02 33.76 33.18
N ALA A 431 -24.82 32.44 33.18
CA ALA A 431 -25.63 31.52 34.00
C ALA A 431 -25.06 30.09 33.96
N PRO A 432 -25.06 29.34 35.09
CA PRO A 432 -24.18 28.18 35.26
C PRO A 432 -24.88 26.83 35.15
N VAL A 433 -24.06 25.83 34.82
CA VAL A 433 -24.32 24.39 34.90
C VAL A 433 -24.36 23.91 36.36
N ARG A 434 -25.36 23.09 36.73
CA ARG A 434 -25.24 22.05 37.78
C ARG A 434 -26.40 21.01 37.68
N PRO A 435 -26.32 19.85 38.36
CA PRO A 435 -26.33 18.49 37.81
C PRO A 435 -27.69 17.74 37.98
N PRO A 436 -27.87 16.52 37.44
CA PRO A 436 -29.17 15.86 37.46
C PRO A 436 -29.44 15.12 38.79
N ALA A 437 -30.66 15.28 39.31
CA ALA A 437 -31.26 14.50 40.39
C ALA A 437 -32.60 13.90 39.92
N GLU A 438 -32.79 12.60 40.16
CA GLU A 438 -34.02 11.79 40.04
C GLU A 438 -35.01 12.06 41.21
N PRO A 439 -36.15 11.35 41.42
CA PRO A 439 -37.15 10.72 40.53
C PRO A 439 -38.62 11.09 40.92
N ARG A 440 -39.62 10.77 40.08
CA ARG A 440 -40.92 10.09 40.39
C ARG A 440 -42.02 10.40 39.36
N GLY A 441 -42.79 9.37 39.01
CA GLY A 441 -44.22 9.53 38.70
C GLY A 441 -44.65 9.08 37.31
N THR A 442 -44.75 7.76 37.12
CA THR A 442 -45.80 7.05 36.39
C THR A 442 -46.84 7.89 35.64
N THR A 443 -46.77 7.84 34.31
CA THR A 443 -47.96 7.70 33.46
C THR A 443 -47.73 6.51 32.54
N GLU A 444 -48.48 5.43 32.76
CA GLU A 444 -48.74 4.44 31.73
C GLU A 444 -49.29 5.14 30.48
N PRO A 445 -48.98 4.59 29.30
CA PRO A 445 -50.03 3.88 28.62
C PRO A 445 -49.57 2.49 28.16
N SER A 446 -50.34 1.48 28.56
CA SER A 446 -50.58 0.28 27.75
C SER A 446 -51.71 0.59 26.73
N PRO A 447 -51.96 -0.17 25.65
CA PRO A 447 -51.34 -1.46 25.29
C PRO A 447 -50.94 -1.60 23.80
N THR A 448 -49.97 -2.50 23.55
CA THR A 448 -49.83 -3.41 22.39
C THR A 448 -50.27 -2.94 20.99
N GLY A 449 -49.33 -2.42 20.21
CA GLY A 449 -49.23 -2.81 18.81
C GLY A 449 -48.42 -4.11 18.75
N ARG A 450 -49.06 -5.28 18.68
CA ARG A 450 -48.32 -6.51 18.34
C ARG A 450 -47.93 -6.39 16.88
N LEU A 451 -46.71 -5.95 16.61
CA LEU A 451 -46.11 -6.03 15.27
C LEU A 451 -46.12 -7.52 14.88
N THR A 452 -46.91 -7.88 13.88
CA THR A 452 -46.98 -9.26 13.39
C THR A 452 -45.89 -9.49 12.34
N PHE A 453 -45.58 -10.77 12.07
CA PHE A 453 -44.62 -11.10 11.02
C PHE A 453 -45.10 -10.65 9.62
N GLU A 454 -46.41 -10.64 9.38
CA GLU A 454 -47.02 -10.15 8.14
C GLU A 454 -46.78 -8.64 7.95
N ASP A 455 -46.91 -7.84 9.02
CA ASP A 455 -46.61 -6.39 8.98
C ASP A 455 -45.15 -6.10 8.60
N VAL A 456 -44.22 -6.95 9.09
CA VAL A 456 -42.79 -6.84 8.76
C VAL A 456 -42.52 -7.22 7.32
N GLN A 457 -43.20 -8.22 6.78
CA GLN A 457 -43.06 -8.61 5.38
C GLN A 457 -43.60 -7.54 4.42
N GLU A 458 -44.74 -6.94 4.75
CA GLU A 458 -45.35 -5.89 3.94
C GLU A 458 -44.48 -4.62 3.90
N LYS A 459 -43.90 -4.23 5.04
CA LYS A 459 -43.05 -3.03 5.17
C LYS A 459 -41.56 -3.30 4.93
N TRP A 460 -41.18 -4.52 4.55
CA TRP A 460 -39.79 -4.88 4.27
C TRP A 460 -39.15 -4.03 3.15
N PRO A 461 -39.83 -3.78 2.01
CA PRO A 461 -39.26 -2.94 0.95
C PRO A 461 -38.99 -1.50 1.42
N ASP A 462 -39.86 -0.95 2.28
CA ASP A 462 -39.71 0.40 2.83
C ASP A 462 -38.53 0.49 3.79
N LEU A 463 -38.33 -0.53 4.63
CA LEU A 463 -37.16 -0.62 5.50
C LEU A 463 -35.85 -0.70 4.69
N VAL A 464 -35.83 -1.52 3.64
CA VAL A 464 -34.68 -1.63 2.74
C VAL A 464 -34.40 -0.29 2.05
N ALA A 465 -35.43 0.41 1.58
CA ALA A 465 -35.29 1.73 0.96
C ALA A 465 -34.76 2.78 1.94
N HIS A 466 -35.28 2.81 3.18
CA HIS A 466 -34.82 3.71 4.25
C HIS A 466 -33.35 3.48 4.58
N VAL A 467 -32.93 2.21 4.71
CA VAL A 467 -31.53 1.85 4.97
C VAL A 467 -30.65 2.20 3.77
N ARG A 468 -31.11 2.01 2.52
CA ARG A 468 -30.36 2.42 1.31
C ARG A 468 -30.14 3.93 1.24
N ALA A 469 -31.12 4.73 1.66
CA ALA A 469 -31.03 6.20 1.66
C ALA A 469 -29.96 6.71 2.62
N GLN A 470 -29.76 6.03 3.76
CA GLN A 470 -28.74 6.40 4.74
C GLN A 470 -27.38 5.73 4.47
N LYS A 471 -27.39 4.47 4.02
CA LYS A 471 -26.21 3.64 3.73
C LYS A 471 -26.46 2.71 2.54
N LEU A 472 -26.07 3.17 1.35
CA LEU A 472 -26.27 2.47 0.08
C LEU A 472 -25.77 1.01 0.12
N GLY A 473 -24.56 0.77 0.63
CA GLY A 473 -23.98 -0.57 0.72
C GLY A 473 -24.76 -1.50 1.66
N LEU A 474 -25.09 -1.05 2.86
CA LEU A 474 -25.83 -1.84 3.84
C LEU A 474 -27.24 -2.17 3.36
N GLY A 475 -27.92 -1.22 2.72
CA GLY A 475 -29.25 -1.43 2.16
C GLY A 475 -29.24 -2.33 0.92
N THR A 476 -28.10 -2.45 0.23
CA THR A 476 -27.91 -3.43 -0.85
C THR A 476 -27.80 -4.84 -0.26
N PHE A 477 -27.00 -5.02 0.80
CA PHE A 477 -26.90 -6.31 1.50
C PHE A 477 -28.23 -6.73 2.16
N LEU A 478 -28.92 -5.79 2.80
CA LEU A 478 -30.20 -6.05 3.47
C LEU A 478 -31.29 -6.50 2.48
N ALA A 479 -31.31 -5.95 1.27
CA ALA A 479 -32.26 -6.33 0.21
C ALA A 479 -32.13 -7.79 -0.22
N GLU A 480 -30.96 -8.40 -0.02
CA GLU A 480 -30.72 -9.79 -0.37
C GLU A 480 -31.09 -10.77 0.75
N GLY A 481 -31.37 -10.26 1.95
CA GLY A 481 -31.93 -11.01 3.06
C GLY A 481 -33.45 -10.97 3.00
N ARG A 482 -34.10 -12.11 3.28
CA ARG A 482 -35.55 -12.20 3.43
C ARG A 482 -35.93 -12.45 4.88
N PRO A 483 -36.95 -11.76 5.43
CA PRO A 483 -37.47 -12.06 6.75
C PRO A 483 -38.10 -13.46 6.76
N ALA A 484 -37.66 -14.28 7.72
CA ALA A 484 -38.05 -15.69 7.84
C ALA A 484 -38.88 -15.98 9.09
N ALA A 485 -38.59 -15.30 10.21
CA ALA A 485 -39.41 -15.38 11.41
C ALA A 485 -39.26 -14.12 12.26
N LEU A 486 -40.32 -13.77 13.00
CA LEU A 486 -40.29 -12.77 14.06
C LEU A 486 -40.68 -13.44 15.38
N LYS A 487 -39.77 -13.45 16.35
CA LYS A 487 -40.03 -13.92 17.73
C LYS A 487 -39.70 -12.81 18.71
N ASP A 488 -40.71 -12.37 19.46
CA ASP A 488 -40.65 -11.24 20.38
C ASP A 488 -40.16 -9.93 19.71
N ARG A 489 -38.87 -9.60 19.88
CA ARG A 489 -38.20 -8.45 19.24
C ARG A 489 -37.01 -8.87 18.39
N MET A 490 -37.00 -10.12 17.93
CA MET A 490 -35.92 -10.69 17.16
C MET A 490 -36.42 -11.09 15.77
N LEU A 491 -35.85 -10.46 14.74
CA LEU A 491 -36.13 -10.73 13.34
C LEU A 491 -35.04 -11.64 12.76
N ASP A 492 -35.43 -12.85 12.39
CA ASP A 492 -34.57 -13.81 11.72
C ASP A 492 -34.61 -13.53 10.20
N LEU A 493 -33.45 -13.22 9.62
CA LEU A 493 -33.24 -13.03 8.20
C LEU A 493 -32.52 -14.23 7.60
N VAL A 494 -33.03 -14.73 6.49
CA VAL A 494 -32.39 -15.81 5.74
C VAL A 494 -31.77 -15.25 4.46
N PHE A 495 -30.51 -15.61 4.21
CA PHE A 495 -29.77 -15.29 3.01
C PHE A 495 -29.56 -16.57 2.19
N LYS A 496 -29.57 -16.46 0.85
CA LYS A 496 -29.28 -17.60 -0.04
C LYS A 496 -27.85 -18.12 0.16
N GLY A 497 -27.65 -19.43 -0.07
CA GLY A 497 -26.33 -20.08 -0.04
C GLY A 497 -25.29 -19.32 -0.86
N GLY A 498 -24.08 -19.16 -0.32
CA GLY A 498 -22.99 -18.38 -0.93
C GLY A 498 -22.89 -16.90 -0.53
N LYS A 499 -23.88 -16.35 0.19
CA LYS A 499 -23.91 -14.92 0.62
C LYS A 499 -23.50 -14.70 2.08
N THR A 500 -22.50 -15.44 2.56
CA THR A 500 -21.95 -15.37 3.93
C THR A 500 -21.47 -13.96 4.29
N PHE A 501 -20.77 -13.30 3.38
CA PHE A 501 -20.26 -11.95 3.58
C PHE A 501 -21.39 -10.93 3.80
N HIS A 502 -22.49 -11.02 3.06
CA HIS A 502 -23.62 -10.08 3.19
C HIS A 502 -24.36 -10.26 4.51
N ALA A 503 -24.56 -11.51 4.94
CA ALA A 503 -25.13 -11.83 6.25
C ALA A 503 -24.23 -11.29 7.39
N GLU A 504 -22.91 -11.36 7.24
CA GLU A 504 -21.97 -10.83 8.23
C GLU A 504 -21.98 -9.29 8.29
N GLN A 505 -22.04 -8.61 7.14
CA GLN A 505 -22.14 -7.14 7.10
C GLN A 505 -23.44 -6.62 7.72
N VAL A 506 -24.56 -7.31 7.50
CA VAL A 506 -25.85 -6.99 8.15
C VAL A 506 -25.75 -7.22 9.67
N ARG A 507 -25.12 -8.32 10.10
CA ARG A 507 -24.91 -8.63 11.54
C ARG A 507 -24.03 -7.59 12.24
N ARG A 508 -22.94 -7.16 11.61
CA ARG A 508 -22.01 -6.14 12.15
C ARG A 508 -22.68 -4.76 12.31
N ASN A 509 -23.71 -4.47 11.52
CA ASN A 509 -24.46 -3.22 11.58
C ASN A 509 -25.80 -3.33 12.36
N GLY A 510 -25.96 -4.34 13.21
CA GLY A 510 -27.21 -4.60 13.95
C GLY A 510 -27.73 -3.41 14.77
N ALA A 511 -26.85 -2.66 15.45
CA ALA A 511 -27.25 -1.50 16.26
C ALA A 511 -27.88 -0.37 15.43
N PHE A 512 -27.40 -0.18 14.20
CA PHE A 512 -27.97 0.80 13.27
C PHE A 512 -29.34 0.33 12.75
N LEU A 513 -29.48 -0.97 12.46
CA LEU A 513 -30.73 -1.55 11.98
C LEU A 513 -31.81 -1.60 13.06
N GLU A 514 -31.44 -1.69 14.34
CA GLU A 514 -32.36 -1.52 15.49
C GLU A 514 -32.98 -0.12 15.53
N GLY A 515 -32.22 0.92 15.16
CA GLY A 515 -32.73 2.28 15.00
C GLY A 515 -33.64 2.42 13.78
N ALA A 516 -33.22 1.88 12.63
CA ALA A 516 -34.00 1.94 11.39
C ALA A 516 -35.35 1.20 11.51
N THR A 517 -35.40 0.07 12.24
CA THR A 517 -36.66 -0.65 12.51
C THR A 517 -37.57 0.11 13.46
N ALA A 518 -37.03 0.86 14.42
CA ALA A 518 -37.82 1.73 15.29
C ALA A 518 -38.50 2.86 14.51
N GLU A 519 -37.80 3.45 13.54
CA GLU A 519 -38.32 4.54 12.71
C GLU A 519 -39.37 4.08 11.70
N VAL A 520 -39.13 2.95 11.02
CA VAL A 520 -40.00 2.48 9.92
C VAL A 520 -41.14 1.56 10.41
N LEU A 521 -40.85 0.69 11.38
CA LEU A 521 -41.81 -0.29 11.90
C LEU A 521 -42.41 0.12 13.26
N GLY A 522 -41.96 1.24 13.83
CA GLY A 522 -42.42 1.74 15.13
C GLY A 522 -41.91 0.93 16.33
N VAL A 523 -41.07 -0.09 16.11
CA VAL A 523 -40.54 -0.99 17.14
C VAL A 523 -39.09 -1.35 16.82
N SER A 524 -38.20 -1.21 17.80
CA SER A 524 -36.80 -1.66 17.67
C SER A 524 -36.71 -3.18 17.65
N LEU A 525 -36.20 -3.73 16.54
CA LEU A 525 -36.00 -5.18 16.35
C LEU A 525 -34.52 -5.52 16.25
N ARG A 526 -34.08 -6.53 17.02
CA ARG A 526 -32.76 -7.14 16.89
C ARG A 526 -32.73 -8.09 15.70
N ILE A 527 -31.68 -8.02 14.89
CA ILE A 527 -31.58 -8.84 13.67
C ILE A 527 -30.63 -10.02 13.88
N ARG A 528 -31.09 -11.22 13.53
CA ARG A 528 -30.28 -12.43 13.46
C ARG A 528 -30.27 -12.93 12.02
N CYS A 529 -29.09 -13.27 11.50
CA CYS A 529 -28.93 -13.76 10.13
C CYS A 529 -28.62 -15.27 10.13
N ALA A 530 -29.29 -16.00 9.23
CA ALA A 530 -29.08 -17.41 8.94
C ALA A 530 -28.87 -17.60 7.42
N LEU A 531 -28.23 -18.70 7.04
CA LEU A 531 -27.99 -19.07 5.64
C LEU A 531 -28.90 -20.24 5.26
N ASP A 532 -29.49 -20.17 4.07
CA ASP A 532 -30.31 -21.25 3.51
C ASP A 532 -29.40 -22.34 2.93
N ALA A 533 -29.41 -23.52 3.54
CA ALA A 533 -28.56 -24.66 3.14
C ALA A 533 -29.17 -25.50 1.99
N SER A 534 -30.26 -25.04 1.37
CA SER A 534 -31.03 -25.83 0.39
C SER A 534 -30.57 -25.71 -1.07
N ASP A 535 -29.54 -24.91 -1.37
CA ASP A 535 -29.01 -24.72 -2.74
C ASP A 535 -27.56 -25.23 -2.94
N GLU A 536 -27.00 -26.00 -2.00
CA GLU A 536 -25.74 -26.73 -2.21
C GLU A 536 -26.02 -28.14 -2.74
N SER A 537 -26.36 -28.25 -4.03
CA SER A 537 -26.35 -29.54 -4.74
C SER A 537 -25.50 -29.43 -6.00
N GLY A 538 -24.20 -29.68 -5.82
CA GLY A 538 -23.24 -29.68 -6.92
C GLY A 538 -21.78 -29.88 -6.52
N ALA A 539 -21.47 -30.62 -5.44
CA ALA A 539 -20.11 -31.12 -5.24
C ALA A 539 -20.12 -32.41 -4.41
N THR A 540 -19.46 -33.40 -5.00
CA THR A 540 -19.16 -34.77 -4.57
C THR A 540 -18.91 -34.97 -3.08
N GLN A 541 -19.48 -36.08 -2.60
CA GLN A 541 -19.21 -36.74 -1.34
C GLN A 541 -17.71 -36.95 -1.12
N ASP A 542 -17.20 -36.52 0.03
CA ASP A 542 -16.12 -37.22 0.70
C ASP A 542 -16.40 -37.26 2.20
N GLU A 543 -16.45 -38.47 2.74
CA GLU A 543 -16.75 -38.78 4.13
C GLU A 543 -15.52 -38.45 5.00
N ARG A 544 -15.72 -37.60 6.03
CA ARG A 544 -15.29 -37.79 7.44
C ARG A 544 -15.19 -36.46 8.19
N ALA A 545 -15.96 -36.35 9.26
CA ALA A 545 -15.63 -35.55 10.43
C ALA A 545 -16.01 -36.38 11.68
N PRO A 546 -15.46 -36.14 12.90
CA PRO A 546 -14.57 -35.05 13.29
C PRO A 546 -13.33 -35.50 14.12
N ALA A 547 -12.19 -34.84 13.92
CA ALA A 547 -11.10 -34.80 14.91
C ALA A 547 -10.78 -33.33 15.22
N ASP A 548 -11.26 -32.90 16.39
CA ASP A 548 -11.02 -31.69 17.18
C ASP A 548 -10.69 -30.35 16.49
N GLU A 549 -11.68 -29.46 16.47
CA GLU A 549 -11.56 -28.00 16.24
C GLU A 549 -10.51 -27.35 17.17
N ARG A 550 -10.28 -27.92 18.35
CA ARG A 550 -9.26 -27.48 19.31
C ARG A 550 -7.83 -27.70 18.82
N VAL A 551 -7.59 -28.75 18.03
CA VAL A 551 -6.27 -29.04 17.47
C VAL A 551 -5.95 -28.04 16.35
N ARG A 552 -6.94 -27.69 15.50
CA ARG A 552 -6.79 -26.62 14.50
C ARG A 552 -6.46 -25.27 15.13
N MET A 553 -7.18 -24.90 16.19
CA MET A 553 -6.97 -23.62 16.87
C MET A 553 -5.58 -23.55 17.55
N ALA A 554 -5.06 -24.68 18.04
CA ALA A 554 -3.72 -24.74 18.62
C ALA A 554 -2.61 -24.62 17.55
N ILE A 555 -2.80 -25.19 16.36
CA ILE A 555 -1.86 -25.05 15.23
C ILE A 555 -1.81 -23.59 14.75
N GLU A 556 -2.96 -22.92 14.62
CA GLU A 556 -3.04 -21.53 14.18
C GLU A 556 -2.43 -20.53 15.17
N ILE A 557 -2.51 -20.79 16.48
CA ILE A 557 -2.00 -19.86 17.51
C ILE A 557 -0.48 -20.02 17.69
N PHE A 558 0.04 -21.23 17.54
CA PHE A 558 1.43 -21.56 17.91
C PHE A 558 2.32 -21.97 16.74
N ASP A 559 1.81 -21.90 15.49
CA ASP A 559 2.53 -22.21 14.25
C ASP A 559 3.21 -23.60 14.26
N GLY A 560 2.51 -24.59 14.83
CA GLY A 560 3.01 -25.96 15.02
C GLY A 560 2.44 -26.98 14.02
N GLU A 561 3.21 -28.01 13.66
CA GLU A 561 2.75 -29.14 12.84
C GLU A 561 2.31 -30.35 13.67
N VAL A 562 1.27 -31.07 13.22
CA VAL A 562 0.81 -32.31 13.86
C VAL A 562 1.63 -33.50 13.35
N VAL A 563 2.54 -34.01 14.19
CA VAL A 563 3.29 -35.24 13.90
C VAL A 563 2.46 -36.47 14.28
N GLY A 564 1.56 -36.86 13.38
CA GLY A 564 1.01 -38.22 13.20
C GLY A 564 0.08 -38.82 14.27
N ARG A 565 -1.17 -39.10 13.85
CA ARG A 565 -1.65 -40.48 13.63
C ARG A 565 -2.82 -40.52 12.67
#